data_AF-A0AAU6T138-F1
#
_entry.id   AF-A0AAU6T138-F1
#
_cell.length_a   1.000
_cell.length_b   1.000
_cell.length_c   1.000
_cell.angle_alpha   90.00
_cell.angle_beta   90.00
_cell.angle_gamma   90.00
#
_symmetry.space_group_name_H-M   'P 1'
#
loop_
_entity.id
_entity.type
_entity.pdbx_description
1 polymer ?
#
loop_
_entity_poly.entity_id
_entity_poly.type
_entity_poly.pdbx_seq_one_letter_code
_entity_poly.pdbx_strand_id
1 'polypeptide(L)'
;MEEESIEFFSNLFRNANAIDIDELSLTKANIARAHRFIRDNFKNNISIREIAQHSGLSEYHLIHSFRKSYGITPHAMQIAMRINEAKVLLKKGYNIASVATELGFNDQSHFHRNFKKLVAATPAQYKD
;
A
#
# COMPACT_ATOMS: atom_id res chain seq x y z
N MET A 1 -10.51 37.84 -32.21
CA MET A 1 -9.18 37.96 -31.59
C MET A 1 -9.15 37.46 -30.14
N GLU A 2 -9.85 38.05 -29.18
CA GLU A 2 -9.81 37.56 -27.78
C GLU A 2 -10.54 36.21 -27.59
N GLU A 3 -11.71 36.03 -28.19
CA GLU A 3 -12.47 34.76 -28.12
C GLU A 3 -11.73 33.58 -28.78
N GLU A 4 -11.13 33.80 -29.95
CA GLU A 4 -10.31 32.79 -30.64
C GLU A 4 -9.06 32.42 -29.84
N SER A 5 -8.50 33.37 -29.08
CA SER A 5 -7.37 33.11 -28.20
C SER A 5 -7.79 32.27 -27.00
N ILE A 6 -8.92 32.58 -26.37
CA ILE A 6 -9.49 31.79 -25.27
C ILE A 6 -9.82 30.37 -25.73
N GLU A 7 -10.38 30.21 -26.93
CA GLU A 7 -10.70 28.91 -27.51
C GLU A 7 -9.43 28.12 -27.85
N PHE A 8 -8.43 28.78 -28.45
CA PHE A 8 -7.13 28.17 -28.74
C PHE A 8 -6.42 27.73 -27.46
N PHE A 9 -6.34 28.58 -26.43
CA PHE A 9 -5.72 28.22 -25.16
C PHE A 9 -6.53 27.15 -24.44
N SER A 10 -7.86 27.16 -24.48
CA SER A 10 -8.69 26.10 -23.90
C SER A 10 -8.45 24.75 -24.58
N ASN A 11 -8.34 24.73 -25.90
CA ASN A 11 -8.04 23.52 -26.67
C ASN A 11 -6.58 23.08 -26.47
N LEU A 12 -5.66 24.03 -26.38
CA LEU A 12 -4.25 23.78 -26.08
C LEU A 12 -4.08 23.25 -24.67
N PHE A 13 -4.79 23.76 -23.66
CA PHE A 13 -4.78 23.23 -22.30
C PHE A 13 -5.41 21.84 -22.22
N ARG A 14 -6.50 21.56 -22.95
CA ARG A 14 -7.06 20.19 -23.06
C ARG A 14 -6.07 19.20 -23.69
N ASN A 15 -5.29 19.65 -24.67
CA ASN A 15 -4.32 18.80 -25.38
C ASN A 15 -2.95 18.69 -24.67
N ALA A 16 -2.51 19.74 -23.99
CA ALA A 16 -1.18 19.83 -23.36
C ALA A 16 -1.17 19.37 -21.89
N ASN A 17 -2.30 19.50 -21.18
CA ASN A 17 -2.51 18.91 -19.85
C ASN A 17 -3.38 17.65 -19.96
N ALA A 18 -3.00 16.72 -20.83
CA ALA A 18 -3.58 15.38 -20.89
C ALA A 18 -3.19 14.56 -19.64
N ILE A 19 -3.58 15.03 -18.46
CA ILE A 19 -3.99 14.12 -17.40
C ILE A 19 -5.47 13.92 -17.69
N ASP A 20 -5.78 12.88 -18.46
CA ASP A 20 -7.16 12.46 -18.67
C ASP A 20 -7.81 12.28 -17.29
N ILE A 21 -8.81 13.11 -17.00
CA ILE A 21 -9.49 13.15 -15.68
C ILE A 21 -10.12 11.77 -15.40
N ASP A 22 -10.57 11.07 -16.45
CA ASP A 22 -11.14 9.74 -16.34
C ASP A 22 -10.05 8.70 -16.04
N GLU A 23 -8.89 8.79 -16.70
CA GLU A 23 -7.73 7.93 -16.43
C GLU A 23 -7.19 8.12 -15.00
N LEU A 24 -7.11 9.37 -14.53
CA LEU A 24 -6.69 9.68 -13.16
C LEU A 24 -7.70 9.15 -12.13
N SER A 25 -9.00 9.33 -12.39
CA SER A 25 -10.09 8.82 -11.55
C SER A 25 -10.06 7.29 -11.47
N LEU A 26 -9.90 6.63 -12.62
CA LEU A 26 -9.78 5.18 -12.71
C LEU A 26 -8.54 4.69 -11.97
N THR A 27 -7.39 5.32 -12.15
CA THR A 27 -6.15 4.97 -11.45
C THR A 27 -6.33 5.08 -9.93
N LYS A 28 -6.97 6.16 -9.43
CA LYS A 28 -7.30 6.30 -8.01
C LYS A 28 -8.22 5.17 -7.52
N ALA A 29 -9.25 4.82 -8.29
CA ALA A 29 -10.16 3.73 -7.96
C ALA A 29 -9.43 2.37 -7.91
N ASN A 30 -8.55 2.10 -8.87
CA ASN A 30 -7.74 0.89 -8.94
C ASN A 30 -6.79 0.79 -7.74
N ILE A 31 -6.14 1.89 -7.37
CA ILE A 31 -5.27 1.96 -6.19
C ILE A 31 -6.05 1.77 -4.89
N ALA A 32 -7.27 2.30 -4.79
CA ALA A 32 -8.15 2.04 -3.66
C ALA A 32 -8.56 0.57 -3.59
N ARG A 33 -8.80 -0.10 -4.73
CA ARG A 33 -9.03 -1.56 -4.79
C ARG A 33 -7.81 -2.35 -4.33
N ALA A 34 -6.61 -1.99 -4.78
CA ALA A 34 -5.37 -2.62 -4.33
C ALA A 34 -5.20 -2.50 -2.80
N HIS A 35 -5.42 -1.30 -2.25
CA HIS A 35 -5.32 -1.08 -0.81
C HIS A 35 -6.33 -1.93 -0.03
N ARG A 36 -7.59 -1.99 -0.47
CA ARG A 36 -8.60 -2.87 0.16
C ARG A 36 -8.18 -4.33 0.10
N PHE A 37 -7.71 -4.81 -1.05
CA PHE A 37 -7.26 -6.19 -1.20
C PHE A 37 -6.10 -6.51 -0.24
N ILE A 38 -5.11 -5.62 -0.10
CA ILE A 38 -4.02 -5.77 0.88
C ILE A 38 -4.58 -5.80 2.31
N ARG A 39 -5.46 -4.85 2.66
CA ARG A 39 -6.07 -4.77 4.00
C ARG A 39 -6.89 -6.01 4.35
N ASP A 40 -7.57 -6.60 3.39
CA ASP A 40 -8.44 -7.75 3.66
C ASP A 40 -7.62 -9.06 3.71
N ASN A 41 -6.39 -9.06 3.18
CA ASN A 41 -5.52 -10.24 3.06
C ASN A 41 -4.13 -10.06 3.71
N PHE A 42 -3.93 -9.05 4.56
CA PHE A 42 -2.57 -8.69 4.99
C PHE A 42 -1.86 -9.82 5.72
N LYS A 43 -2.58 -10.71 6.41
CA LYS A 43 -2.02 -11.90 7.08
C LYS A 43 -1.57 -13.00 6.11
N ASN A 44 -2.06 -13.00 4.88
CA ASN A 44 -1.72 -14.00 3.87
C ASN A 44 -0.46 -13.59 3.10
N ASN A 45 0.26 -14.54 2.51
CA ASN A 45 1.40 -14.24 1.65
C ASN A 45 0.93 -13.88 0.23
N ILE A 46 0.37 -12.68 0.05
CA ILE A 46 -0.10 -12.20 -1.25
C ILE A 46 1.07 -11.65 -2.09
N SER A 47 1.11 -12.07 -3.34
CA SER A 47 2.08 -11.59 -4.33
C SER A 47 1.66 -10.27 -4.95
N ILE A 48 2.63 -9.52 -5.50
CA ILE A 48 2.34 -8.30 -6.26
C ILE A 48 1.44 -8.59 -7.47
N ARG A 49 1.59 -9.76 -8.09
CA ARG A 49 0.77 -10.23 -9.22
C ARG A 49 -0.70 -10.34 -8.83
N GLU A 50 -1.00 -10.93 -7.67
CA GLU A 50 -2.38 -11.04 -7.18
C GLU A 50 -2.99 -9.66 -6.92
N ILE A 51 -2.24 -8.75 -6.29
CA ILE A 51 -2.72 -7.38 -6.03
C ILE A 51 -3.00 -6.65 -7.36
N ALA A 52 -2.11 -6.81 -8.35
CA ALA A 52 -2.23 -6.25 -9.69
C ALA A 52 -3.50 -6.77 -10.41
N GLN A 53 -3.71 -8.08 -10.40
CA GLN A 53 -4.90 -8.71 -10.97
C GLN A 53 -6.20 -8.22 -10.32
N HIS A 54 -6.27 -8.15 -8.98
CA HIS A 54 -7.47 -7.68 -8.27
C HIS A 54 -7.73 -6.18 -8.41
N SER A 55 -6.70 -5.38 -8.70
CA SER A 55 -6.84 -3.94 -8.90
C SER A 55 -7.11 -3.54 -10.35
N GLY A 56 -6.81 -4.41 -11.32
CA GLY A 56 -6.88 -4.10 -12.75
C GLY A 56 -5.69 -3.27 -13.24
N LEU A 57 -4.52 -3.42 -12.61
CA LEU A 57 -3.29 -2.73 -12.97
C LEU A 57 -2.23 -3.74 -13.37
N SER A 58 -1.26 -3.32 -14.19
CA SER A 58 0.01 -4.06 -14.29
C SER A 58 0.80 -3.94 -12.99
N GLU A 59 1.69 -4.90 -12.71
CA GLU A 59 2.53 -4.87 -11.50
C GLU A 59 3.37 -3.58 -11.41
N TYR A 60 3.93 -3.13 -12.53
CA TYR A 60 4.69 -1.88 -12.60
C TYR A 60 3.83 -0.67 -12.26
N HIS A 61 2.68 -0.50 -12.92
CA HIS A 61 1.78 0.63 -12.67
C HIS A 61 1.23 0.62 -11.24
N LEU A 62 0.96 -0.57 -10.70
CA LEU A 62 0.57 -0.72 -9.30
C LEU A 62 1.66 -0.22 -8.37
N ILE A 63 2.89 -0.71 -8.46
CA ILE A 63 3.98 -0.28 -7.57
C ILE A 63 4.18 1.23 -7.65
N HIS A 64 4.25 1.77 -8.87
CA HIS A 64 4.50 3.19 -9.09
C HIS A 64 3.35 4.06 -8.53
N SER A 65 2.12 3.79 -8.94
CA SER A 65 0.95 4.60 -8.57
C SER A 65 0.58 4.45 -7.09
N PHE A 66 0.80 3.26 -6.50
CA PHE A 66 0.57 3.04 -5.07
C PHE A 66 1.58 3.84 -4.24
N ARG A 67 2.86 3.83 -4.61
CA ARG A 67 3.89 4.68 -3.96
C ARG A 67 3.57 6.15 -4.10
N LYS A 68 3.12 6.60 -5.28
CA LYS A 68 2.70 8.00 -5.49
C LYS A 68 1.52 8.38 -4.59
N SER A 69 0.60 7.45 -4.35
CA SER A 69 -0.63 7.70 -3.57
C SER A 69 -0.43 7.57 -2.05
N TYR A 70 0.37 6.61 -1.59
CA TYR A 70 0.53 6.26 -0.16
C TYR A 70 1.95 6.48 0.39
N GLY A 71 2.90 6.91 -0.45
CA GLY A 71 4.31 7.12 -0.07
C GLY A 71 5.14 5.84 0.07
N ILE A 72 4.52 4.65 0.06
CA ILE A 72 5.18 3.35 0.27
C ILE A 72 4.75 2.30 -0.76
N THR A 73 5.51 1.20 -0.87
CA THR A 73 5.15 0.09 -1.76
C THR A 73 3.97 -0.72 -1.21
N PRO A 74 3.26 -1.48 -2.06
CA PRO A 74 2.23 -2.44 -1.61
C PRO A 74 2.74 -3.42 -0.54
N HIS A 75 3.93 -4.01 -0.75
CA HIS A 75 4.54 -4.92 0.23
C HIS A 75 4.86 -4.21 1.56
N ALA A 76 5.40 -2.99 1.51
CA ALA A 76 5.66 -2.22 2.74
C ALA A 76 4.37 -1.88 3.50
N MET A 77 3.28 -1.58 2.79
CA MET A 77 1.96 -1.37 3.37
C MET A 77 1.47 -2.63 4.11
N GLN A 78 1.59 -3.79 3.47
CA GLN A 78 1.23 -5.07 4.08
C GLN A 78 2.01 -5.34 5.36
N ILE A 79 3.34 -5.13 5.34
CA ILE A 79 4.18 -5.26 6.54
C ILE A 79 3.74 -4.28 7.63
N ALA A 80 3.45 -3.02 7.29
CA ALA A 80 2.98 -2.04 8.26
C ALA A 80 1.65 -2.46 8.92
N MET A 81 0.70 -2.99 8.15
CA MET A 81 -0.57 -3.53 8.67
C MET A 81 -0.33 -4.70 9.62
N ARG A 82 0.55 -5.64 9.26
CA ARG A 82 0.96 -6.76 10.14
C ARG A 82 1.58 -6.25 11.44
N ILE A 83 2.50 -5.28 11.37
CA ILE A 83 3.14 -4.73 12.58
C ILE A 83 2.14 -3.99 13.47
N ASN A 84 1.19 -3.26 12.90
CA ASN A 84 0.14 -2.61 13.67
C ASN A 84 -0.72 -3.61 14.43
N GLU A 85 -1.13 -4.71 13.79
CA GLU A 85 -1.85 -5.80 14.46
C GLU A 85 -0.98 -6.49 15.53
N ALA A 86 0.31 -6.71 15.23
CA ALA A 86 1.24 -7.31 16.17
C ALA A 86 1.35 -6.50 17.47
N LYS A 87 1.37 -5.16 17.39
CA LYS A 87 1.39 -4.29 18.58
C LYS A 87 0.19 -4.55 19.49
N VAL A 88 -0.99 -4.74 18.91
CA VAL A 88 -2.22 -5.05 19.68
C VAL A 88 -2.11 -6.41 20.35
N LEU A 89 -1.71 -7.44 19.61
CA LEU A 89 -1.59 -8.80 20.14
C LEU A 89 -0.51 -8.89 21.23
N LEU A 90 0.64 -8.25 21.05
CA LEU A 90 1.71 -8.26 22.05
C LEU A 90 1.26 -7.58 23.36
N LYS A 91 0.56 -6.44 23.30
CA LYS A 91 0.02 -5.78 24.49
C LYS A 91 -1.10 -6.57 25.18
N LYS A 92 -1.75 -7.51 24.48
CA LYS A 92 -2.65 -8.50 25.07
C LYS A 92 -1.92 -9.71 25.68
N GLY A 93 -0.59 -9.74 25.66
CA GLY A 93 0.21 -10.79 26.29
C GLY A 93 0.49 -12.01 25.42
N TYR A 94 0.07 -12.03 24.16
CA TYR A 94 0.30 -13.16 23.25
C TYR A 94 1.80 -13.47 23.08
N ASN A 95 2.11 -14.74 22.76
CA ASN A 95 3.48 -15.18 22.53
C ASN A 95 4.05 -14.60 21.23
N ILE A 96 5.29 -14.11 21.27
CA ILE A 96 5.97 -13.44 20.14
C ILE A 96 6.07 -14.36 18.91
N ALA A 97 6.41 -15.64 19.09
CA ALA A 97 6.53 -16.58 17.99
C ALA A 97 5.16 -16.87 17.35
N SER A 98 4.13 -17.09 18.18
CA SER A 98 2.75 -17.28 17.70
C SER A 98 2.23 -16.06 16.93
N VAL A 99 2.52 -14.84 17.41
CA VAL A 99 2.15 -13.59 16.70
C VAL A 99 2.83 -13.49 15.34
N ALA A 100 4.10 -13.87 15.23
CA ALA A 100 4.80 -13.86 13.94
C ALA A 100 4.12 -14.79 12.92
N THR A 101 3.81 -16.02 13.31
CA THR A 101 3.15 -17.01 12.46
C THR A 101 1.73 -16.60 12.08
N GLU A 102 0.92 -16.18 13.05
CA GLU A 102 -0.47 -15.76 12.85
C GLU A 102 -0.60 -14.57 11.88
N LEU A 103 0.38 -13.67 11.89
CA LEU A 103 0.38 -12.49 11.02
C LEU A 103 1.12 -12.73 9.68
N GLY A 104 1.47 -13.98 9.39
CA GLY A 104 2.02 -14.39 8.10
C GLY A 104 3.48 -14.02 7.88
N PHE A 105 4.25 -13.73 8.93
CA PHE A 105 5.70 -13.60 8.77
C PHE A 105 6.32 -14.97 8.52
N ASN A 106 7.21 -15.05 7.52
CA ASN A 106 7.92 -16.28 7.16
C ASN A 106 8.62 -16.95 8.36
N ASP A 107 9.19 -16.13 9.24
CA ASP A 107 9.85 -16.58 10.45
C ASP A 107 9.91 -15.44 11.49
N GLN A 108 10.31 -15.80 12.72
CA GLN A 108 10.43 -14.86 13.84
C GLN A 108 11.52 -13.80 13.61
N SER A 109 12.60 -14.11 12.88
CA SER A 109 13.66 -13.14 12.58
C SER A 109 13.18 -12.08 11.60
N HIS A 110 12.38 -12.46 10.60
CA HIS A 110 11.72 -11.56 9.67
C HIS A 110 10.74 -10.64 10.40
N PHE A 111 9.93 -11.19 11.31
CA PHE A 111 9.07 -10.38 12.19
C PHE A 111 9.89 -9.41 13.03
N HIS A 112 10.90 -9.89 13.75
CA HIS A 112 11.71 -9.08 14.66
C HIS A 112 12.37 -7.89 13.95
N ARG A 113 12.98 -8.13 12.78
CA ARG A 113 13.62 -7.06 11.98
C ARG A 113 12.63 -5.97 11.58
N ASN A 114 11.46 -6.35 11.05
CA ASN A 114 10.46 -5.39 10.60
C ASN A 114 9.81 -4.65 11.79
N PHE A 115 9.54 -5.35 12.89
CA PHE A 115 8.98 -4.74 14.09
C PHE A 115 9.94 -3.69 14.66
N LYS A 116 11.22 -4.05 14.85
CA LYS A 116 12.24 -3.11 15.35
C LYS A 116 12.40 -1.92 14.42
N LYS A 117 12.39 -2.13 13.10
CA LYS A 117 12.51 -1.06 12.11
C LYS A 117 11.35 -0.05 12.17
N LEU A 118 10.12 -0.53 12.34
CA LEU A 118 8.92 0.32 12.28
C LEU A 118 8.51 0.88 13.65
N VAL A 119 8.85 0.20 14.74
CA VAL A 119 8.41 0.55 16.11
C VAL A 119 9.54 1.14 16.94
N ALA A 120 10.79 1.06 16.48
CA ALA A 120 12.00 1.48 17.21
C ALA A 120 12.21 0.77 18.57
N ALA A 121 11.50 -0.34 18.80
CA ALA A 121 11.65 -1.22 19.96
C ALA A 121 11.54 -2.69 19.50
N THR A 122 12.13 -3.62 20.26
CA THR A 122 11.95 -5.05 19.97
C THR A 122 10.55 -5.53 20.38
N PRO A 123 10.03 -6.63 19.81
CA PRO A 123 8.77 -7.22 20.25
C PRO A 123 8.71 -7.54 21.75
N ALA A 124 9.83 -7.95 22.35
CA ALA A 124 9.92 -8.23 23.79
C ALA A 124 9.78 -6.95 24.61
N GLN A 125 10.59 -5.93 24.31
CA GLN A 125 10.50 -4.61 24.97
C GLN A 125 9.13 -3.94 24.81
N TYR A 126 8.42 -4.21 23.70
CA TYR A 126 7.08 -3.67 23.48
C TYR A 126 6.01 -4.46 24.23
N LYS A 127 6.24 -5.75 24.50
CA LYS A 127 5.32 -6.61 25.24
C LYS A 127 5.31 -6.28 26.72
N ASP A 128 6.49 -6.06 27.29
CA ASP A 128 6.69 -5.61 28.67
C ASP A 128 6.00 -4.24 28.90
#